data_AF-A0A014PI49-F1
#
_entry.id   AF-A0A014PI49-F1
#
_cell.length_a   1.000
_cell.length_b   1.000
_cell.length_c   1.000
_cell.angle_alpha   90.00
_cell.angle_beta   90.00
_cell.angle_gamma   90.00
#
_symmetry.space_group_name_H-M   'P 1'
#
loop_
_entity.id
_entity.type
_entity.pdbx_description
1 polymer ?
#
loop_
_entity_poly.entity_id
_entity_poly.type
_entity_poly.pdbx_seq_one_letter_code
_entity_poly.pdbx_strand_id
1 'polypeptide(L)'
;MRIYILTILLAILSPTRSHSWVERLMVIADNGTMVGKPGYIRGTISRLDPTFNDFQMQHLLSTSPEKRDRDNICKSTQTFRNYSAEFPALKAPPGGFVALQYQENGHVTLPELTPEKRSSGFVYIYGTSNPLDNDTLSSIHGVWNEQGTGGDGRGILLAVREFDDGRCYQINDGHISKERQMLYHKIAMDPQGAESLVPKRCGTSL
;
A
#
# COMPACT_ATOMS: atom_id res chain seq x y z
N MET A 1 0.24 -49.17 6.58
CA MET A 1 -0.59 -47.96 6.35
C MET A 1 -0.16 -46.86 7.33
N ARG A 2 1.06 -46.32 7.17
CA ARG A 2 1.66 -45.38 8.15
C ARG A 2 2.64 -44.38 7.50
N ILE A 3 2.53 -44.18 6.18
CA ILE A 3 3.38 -43.26 5.39
C ILE A 3 2.52 -42.23 4.60
N TYR A 4 1.20 -42.44 4.47
CA TYR A 4 0.32 -41.54 3.71
C TYR A 4 -0.20 -40.32 4.48
N ILE A 5 0.03 -40.23 5.80
CA ILE A 5 -0.45 -39.09 6.61
C ILE A 5 0.54 -37.91 6.55
N LEU A 6 1.82 -38.14 6.23
CA LEU A 6 2.81 -37.06 6.15
C LEU A 6 2.84 -36.33 4.81
N THR A 7 2.25 -36.89 3.75
CA THR A 7 2.23 -36.28 2.41
C THR A 7 1.03 -35.38 2.14
N ILE A 8 0.02 -35.33 3.03
CA ILE A 8 -1.18 -34.48 2.85
C ILE A 8 -1.06 -33.15 3.62
N LEU A 9 -0.08 -32.99 4.50
CA LEU A 9 0.13 -31.73 5.24
C LEU A 9 1.06 -30.73 4.53
N LEU A 10 1.39 -30.97 3.26
CA LEU A 10 2.25 -30.10 2.45
C LEU A 10 1.51 -29.49 1.23
N ALA A 11 0.18 -29.45 1.29
CA ALA A 11 -0.63 -28.76 0.31
C ALA A 11 -1.31 -27.55 0.99
N ILE A 12 -1.29 -26.42 0.30
CA ILE A 12 -1.95 -25.14 0.64
C ILE A 12 -1.10 -24.20 1.53
N LEU A 13 0.15 -23.94 1.12
CA LEU A 13 0.69 -22.58 1.21
C LEU A 13 0.44 -21.94 -0.17
N SER A 14 -0.78 -21.49 -0.43
CA SER A 14 -1.03 -20.60 -1.57
C SER A 14 -0.17 -19.35 -1.33
N PRO A 15 0.82 -19.04 -2.19
CA PRO A 15 1.52 -17.77 -2.06
C PRO A 15 0.48 -16.69 -2.35
N THR A 16 0.01 -16.02 -1.31
CA THR A 16 -0.83 -14.84 -1.44
C THR A 16 -0.01 -13.80 -2.16
N ARG A 17 -0.29 -13.63 -3.45
CA ARG A 17 0.29 -12.60 -4.29
C ARG A 17 -0.46 -11.30 -4.00
N SER A 18 -0.15 -10.67 -2.87
CA SER A 18 -0.69 -9.35 -2.54
C SER A 18 0.23 -8.28 -3.11
N HIS A 19 -0.34 -7.35 -3.85
CA HIS A 19 0.35 -6.17 -4.35
C HIS A 19 -0.54 -4.99 -4.09
N SER A 20 0.08 -3.92 -3.62
CA SER A 20 -0.58 -2.64 -3.49
C SER A 20 0.48 -1.56 -3.55
N TRP A 21 0.11 -0.40 -4.08
CA TRP A 21 0.96 0.76 -4.10
C TRP A 21 0.13 2.00 -3.80
N VAL A 22 0.79 3.01 -3.25
CA VAL A 22 0.17 4.31 -3.03
C VAL A 22 0.01 5.00 -4.37
N GLU A 23 -1.22 5.35 -4.70
CA GLU A 23 -1.61 5.99 -5.95
C GLU A 23 -1.48 7.49 -5.86
N ARG A 24 -1.86 8.05 -4.71
CA ARG A 24 -1.92 9.49 -4.53
C ARG A 24 -1.78 9.86 -3.06
N LEU A 25 -0.97 10.86 -2.78
CA LEU A 25 -0.80 11.46 -1.48
C LEU A 25 -1.50 12.81 -1.42
N MET A 26 -2.15 13.13 -0.30
CA MET A 26 -2.79 14.43 -0.05
C MET A 26 -2.47 14.92 1.36
N VAL A 27 -2.41 16.24 1.55
CA VAL A 27 -2.40 16.83 2.89
C VAL A 27 -3.84 16.83 3.44
N ILE A 28 -3.99 16.55 4.72
CA ILE A 28 -5.27 16.60 5.44
C ILE A 28 -5.25 17.81 6.37
N ALA A 29 -6.24 18.69 6.25
CA ALA A 29 -6.45 19.79 7.18
C ALA A 29 -7.10 19.30 8.49
N ASP A 30 -7.09 20.11 9.54
CA ASP A 30 -7.62 19.73 10.87
C ASP A 30 -9.10 19.32 10.86
N ASN A 31 -9.87 19.85 9.90
CA ASN A 31 -11.28 19.48 9.69
C ASN A 31 -11.45 18.11 8.98
N GLY A 32 -10.35 17.43 8.65
CA GLY A 32 -10.34 16.14 7.96
C GLY A 32 -10.48 16.23 6.44
N THR A 33 -10.48 17.43 5.85
CA THR A 33 -10.57 17.61 4.39
C THR A 33 -9.19 17.50 3.73
N MET A 34 -9.16 16.97 2.51
CA MET A 34 -7.95 16.98 1.68
C MET A 34 -7.72 18.38 1.10
N VAL A 35 -6.51 18.90 1.25
CA VAL A 35 -6.14 20.25 0.81
C VAL A 35 -4.85 20.25 -0.02
N GLY A 36 -4.68 21.29 -0.83
CA GLY A 36 -3.47 21.49 -1.63
C GLY A 36 -3.40 20.64 -2.89
N LYS A 37 -2.20 20.57 -3.48
CA LYS A 37 -1.92 19.76 -4.67
C LYS A 37 -1.60 18.32 -4.27
N PRO A 38 -2.03 17.32 -5.05
CA PRO A 38 -1.64 15.94 -4.81
C PRO A 38 -0.14 15.74 -4.98
N GLY A 39 0.38 14.74 -4.27
CA GLY A 39 1.67 14.15 -4.54
C GLY A 39 1.53 12.70 -4.96
N TYR A 40 2.60 12.15 -5.53
CA TYR A 40 2.61 10.80 -6.09
C TYR A 40 3.83 10.02 -5.60
N ILE A 41 3.86 8.71 -5.86
CA ILE A 41 5.06 7.90 -5.64
C ILE A 41 6.06 8.11 -6.78
N ARG A 42 7.30 7.67 -6.58
CA ARG A 42 8.34 7.77 -7.60
C ARG A 42 7.94 6.92 -8.82
N GLY A 43 8.15 7.46 -10.03
CA GLY A 43 7.86 6.74 -11.26
C GLY A 43 6.39 6.36 -11.45
N THR A 44 5.45 7.13 -10.87
CA THR A 44 4.01 6.94 -11.14
C THR A 44 3.72 6.97 -12.63
N ILE A 45 2.89 6.03 -13.08
CA ILE A 45 2.31 5.98 -14.41
C ILE A 45 0.80 6.17 -14.26
N SER A 46 0.21 6.99 -15.13
CA SER A 46 -1.24 7.24 -15.12
C SER A 46 -2.01 5.98 -15.46
N ARG A 47 -3.10 5.71 -14.74
CA ARG A 47 -4.08 4.68 -15.12
C ARG A 47 -4.82 5.00 -16.42
N LEU A 48 -4.81 6.26 -16.85
CA LEU A 48 -5.36 6.68 -18.13
C LEU A 48 -4.40 6.47 -19.30
N ASP A 49 -3.14 6.15 -19.01
CA ASP A 49 -2.20 5.80 -20.06
C ASP A 49 -2.69 4.50 -20.72
N PRO A 50 -2.90 4.46 -22.05
CA PRO A 50 -3.38 3.26 -22.73
C PRO A 50 -2.42 2.07 -22.63
N THR A 51 -1.17 2.30 -22.23
CA THR A 51 -0.15 1.28 -22.00
C THR A 51 -0.06 0.83 -20.54
N PHE A 52 -0.87 1.44 -19.65
CA PHE A 52 -0.87 1.12 -18.22
C PHE A 52 -1.16 -0.36 -17.98
N ASN A 53 -0.34 -0.97 -17.13
CA ASN A 53 -0.60 -2.26 -16.54
C ASN A 53 0.04 -2.36 -15.14
N ASP A 54 -0.56 -3.16 -14.27
CA ASP A 54 -0.17 -3.27 -12.86
C ASP A 54 1.29 -3.69 -12.67
N PHE A 55 1.85 -4.49 -13.58
CA PHE A 55 3.24 -4.93 -13.50
C PHE A 55 4.25 -3.77 -13.55
N GLN A 56 3.86 -2.62 -14.09
CA GLN A 56 4.72 -1.44 -14.10
C GLN A 56 4.90 -0.85 -12.69
N MET A 57 3.91 -1.00 -11.82
CA MET A 57 3.90 -0.47 -10.45
C MET A 57 4.19 -1.53 -9.39
N GLN A 58 3.95 -2.80 -9.70
CA GLN A 58 4.14 -3.94 -8.81
C GLN A 58 5.63 -4.20 -8.49
N HIS A 59 5.91 -4.43 -7.20
CA HIS A 59 7.21 -4.92 -6.72
C HIS A 59 7.02 -6.28 -6.05
N LEU A 60 7.47 -7.34 -6.71
CA LEU A 60 7.41 -8.70 -6.19
C LEU A 60 8.67 -9.03 -5.42
N LEU A 61 8.52 -9.30 -4.13
CA LEU A 61 9.60 -9.83 -3.31
C LEU A 61 9.87 -11.29 -3.69
N SER A 62 11.14 -11.68 -3.61
CA SER A 62 11.59 -13.05 -3.79
C SER A 62 10.93 -13.97 -2.76
N THR A 63 10.50 -15.14 -3.25
CA THR A 63 9.99 -16.22 -2.39
C THR A 63 11.12 -17.02 -1.73
N SER A 64 12.34 -16.92 -2.23
CA SER A 64 13.54 -17.50 -1.62
C SER A 64 14.02 -16.62 -0.46
N PRO A 65 14.18 -17.16 0.78
CA PRO A 65 14.60 -16.38 1.94
C PRO A 65 15.93 -15.63 1.73
N GLU A 66 16.97 -16.31 1.24
CA GLU A 66 18.30 -15.72 1.02
C GLU A 66 18.32 -14.57 0.00
N LYS A 67 17.37 -14.58 -0.93
CA LYS A 67 17.20 -13.50 -1.91
C LYS A 67 16.33 -12.39 -1.34
N ARG A 68 15.29 -12.74 -0.57
CA ARG A 68 14.38 -11.80 0.08
C ARG A 68 15.12 -10.87 1.05
N ASP A 69 16.12 -11.38 1.75
CA ASP A 69 16.93 -10.56 2.65
C ASP A 69 17.77 -9.50 1.91
N ARG A 70 17.94 -9.65 0.60
CA ARG A 70 18.64 -8.70 -0.27
C ARG A 70 17.69 -7.91 -1.18
N ASP A 71 16.38 -8.15 -1.08
CA ASP A 71 15.42 -7.41 -1.90
C ASP A 71 15.35 -5.96 -1.42
N ASN A 72 15.48 -5.05 -2.39
CA ASN A 72 15.25 -3.63 -2.14
C ASN A 72 13.81 -3.41 -1.67
N ILE A 73 13.64 -2.45 -0.75
CA ILE A 73 12.30 -2.05 -0.30
C ILE A 73 11.52 -1.36 -1.42
N CYS A 74 12.22 -0.65 -2.31
CA CYS A 74 11.64 -0.02 -3.49
C CYS A 74 11.83 -0.88 -4.74
N LYS A 75 10.87 -0.80 -5.66
CA LYS A 75 11.01 -1.33 -7.02
C LYS A 75 12.25 -0.74 -7.70
N SER A 76 12.90 -1.51 -8.57
CA SER A 76 14.11 -1.07 -9.29
C SER A 76 13.95 0.26 -10.05
N THR A 77 12.74 0.54 -10.57
CA THR A 77 12.43 1.79 -11.28
C THR A 77 12.07 2.97 -10.35
N GLN A 78 12.06 2.74 -9.04
CA GLN A 78 11.63 3.68 -8.00
C GLN A 78 12.69 3.90 -6.91
N THR A 79 13.87 3.30 -7.04
CA THR A 79 14.98 3.47 -6.08
C THR A 79 15.51 4.90 -6.05
N PHE A 80 15.45 5.62 -7.18
CA PHE A 80 15.88 7.01 -7.33
C PHE A 80 14.69 7.97 -7.46
N ARG A 81 14.91 9.27 -7.20
CA ARG A 81 13.87 10.33 -7.25
C ARG A 81 13.46 10.67 -8.69
N ASN A 82 12.69 9.79 -9.32
CA ASN A 82 12.14 9.96 -10.67
C ASN A 82 10.70 10.48 -10.64
N TYR A 83 10.53 11.76 -10.30
CA TYR A 83 9.22 12.42 -10.38
C TYR A 83 9.09 13.18 -11.70
N SER A 84 7.90 13.13 -12.31
CA SER A 84 7.59 13.96 -13.48
C SER A 84 6.93 15.27 -13.05
N ALA A 85 6.80 16.22 -13.98
CA ALA A 85 6.05 17.45 -13.74
C ALA A 85 4.55 17.17 -13.52
N GLU A 86 4.03 16.13 -14.16
CA GLU A 86 2.64 15.68 -14.04
C GLU A 86 2.38 14.94 -12.70
N PHE A 87 3.37 14.16 -12.24
CA PHE A 87 3.30 13.39 -10.99
C PHE A 87 4.40 13.84 -10.01
N PRO A 88 4.26 15.04 -9.41
CA PRO A 88 5.26 15.56 -8.48
C PRO A 88 5.20 14.86 -7.12
N ALA A 89 6.30 14.96 -6.36
CA ALA A 89 6.31 14.57 -4.95
C ALA A 89 5.37 15.47 -4.12
N LEU A 90 4.76 14.91 -3.06
CA LEU A 90 3.94 15.69 -2.13
C LEU A 90 4.78 16.76 -1.43
N LYS A 91 4.21 17.95 -1.27
CA LYS A 91 4.71 18.98 -0.36
C LYS A 91 3.73 19.13 0.80
N ALA A 92 4.18 18.83 2.01
CA ALA A 92 3.40 18.93 3.23
C ALA A 92 4.15 19.80 4.26
N PRO A 93 3.46 20.60 5.09
CA PRO A 93 4.10 21.31 6.18
C PRO A 93 4.58 20.33 7.27
N PRO A 94 5.63 20.68 8.04
CA PRO A 94 6.02 19.90 9.22
C PRO A 94 4.85 19.67 10.17
N GLY A 95 4.66 18.44 10.64
CA GLY A 95 3.54 18.06 11.51
C GLY A 95 2.18 17.99 10.81
N GLY A 96 2.12 18.17 9.49
CA GLY A 96 0.89 18.04 8.73
C GLY A 96 0.49 16.58 8.52
N PHE A 97 -0.81 16.32 8.64
CA PHE A 97 -1.38 15.01 8.38
C PHE A 97 -1.35 14.67 6.88
N VAL A 98 -0.96 13.45 6.53
CA VAL A 98 -0.86 12.98 5.14
C VAL A 98 -1.74 11.76 4.88
N ALA A 99 -2.46 11.81 3.77
CA ALA A 99 -3.31 10.74 3.26
C ALA A 99 -2.63 9.94 2.15
N LEU A 100 -2.25 8.68 2.40
CA LEU A 100 -1.73 7.72 1.39
C LEU A 100 -2.82 6.90 0.66
N GLN A 101 -3.41 7.38 -0.44
CA GLN A 101 -4.53 6.70 -1.11
C GLN A 101 -4.10 5.50 -1.95
N TYR A 102 -4.90 4.43 -1.93
CA TYR A 102 -4.71 3.19 -2.67
C TYR A 102 -5.92 2.97 -3.60
N GLN A 103 -5.68 2.50 -4.81
CA GLN A 103 -6.75 2.16 -5.77
C GLN A 103 -6.92 0.64 -5.97
N GLU A 104 -5.94 -0.16 -5.55
CA GLU A 104 -5.95 -1.63 -5.66
C GLU A 104 -6.59 -2.31 -4.44
N ASN A 105 -7.77 -1.84 -4.02
CA ASN A 105 -8.47 -2.38 -2.85
C ASN A 105 -9.57 -3.40 -3.21
N GLY A 106 -9.56 -3.89 -4.46
CA GLY A 106 -10.60 -4.71 -5.08
C GLY A 106 -11.14 -5.88 -4.23
N HIS A 107 -10.25 -6.53 -3.47
CA HIS A 107 -10.58 -7.78 -2.78
C HIS A 107 -10.85 -7.62 -1.28
N VAL A 108 -10.79 -6.40 -0.71
CA VAL A 108 -11.06 -6.23 0.74
C VAL A 108 -12.52 -6.54 1.09
N THR A 109 -13.42 -6.44 0.11
CA THR A 109 -14.85 -6.78 0.24
C THR A 109 -15.21 -8.17 -0.25
N LEU A 110 -14.22 -8.98 -0.64
CA LEU A 110 -14.38 -10.37 -1.09
C LEU A 110 -13.47 -11.31 -0.26
N PRO A 111 -13.55 -11.29 1.09
CA PRO A 111 -12.68 -12.10 1.95
C PRO A 111 -12.81 -13.60 1.70
N GLU A 112 -13.97 -14.05 1.20
CA GLU A 112 -14.25 -15.44 0.85
C GLU A 112 -13.37 -15.99 -0.29
N LEU A 113 -12.79 -15.12 -1.13
CA LEU A 113 -11.86 -15.55 -2.19
C LEU A 113 -10.50 -16.00 -1.65
N THR A 114 -10.18 -15.63 -0.41
CA THR A 114 -8.95 -16.05 0.29
C THR A 114 -9.29 -16.41 1.74
N PRO A 115 -9.95 -17.55 2.00
CA PRO A 115 -10.42 -17.93 3.35
C PRO A 115 -9.30 -17.99 4.39
N GLU A 116 -8.06 -18.28 3.96
CA GLU A 116 -6.86 -18.30 4.79
C GLU A 116 -6.42 -16.89 5.25
N LYS A 117 -6.86 -15.83 4.58
CA LYS A 117 -6.49 -14.44 4.88
C LYS A 117 -7.44 -13.88 5.94
N ARG A 118 -6.99 -13.87 7.20
CA ARG A 118 -7.77 -13.39 8.36
C ARG A 118 -8.06 -11.89 8.37
N SER A 119 -7.24 -11.08 7.69
CA SER A 119 -7.40 -9.62 7.63
C SER A 119 -6.81 -9.07 6.33
N SER A 120 -7.16 -7.83 5.98
CA SER A 120 -6.62 -7.11 4.81
C SER A 120 -5.10 -6.90 4.86
N GLY A 121 -4.52 -6.90 6.07
CA GLY A 121 -3.10 -6.70 6.35
C GLY A 121 -2.82 -5.36 7.01
N PHE A 122 -1.53 -5.05 7.21
CA PHE A 122 -1.07 -3.78 7.76
C PHE A 122 -0.16 -3.04 6.79
N VAL A 123 -0.23 -1.72 6.80
CA VAL A 123 0.69 -0.80 6.15
C VAL A 123 1.63 -0.24 7.20
N TYR A 124 2.94 -0.40 6.96
CA TYR A 124 4.01 0.18 7.77
C TYR A 124 4.61 1.36 7.04
N ILE A 125 4.69 2.50 7.72
CA ILE A 125 5.12 3.77 7.12
C ILE A 125 6.41 4.18 7.80
N TYR A 126 7.48 4.24 7.03
CA TYR A 126 8.81 4.61 7.49
C TYR A 126 9.21 5.96 6.93
N GLY A 127 9.97 6.72 7.71
CA GLY A 127 10.46 8.05 7.34
C GLY A 127 11.97 8.17 7.49
N THR A 128 12.63 8.78 6.51
CA THR A 128 14.04 9.17 6.60
C THR A 128 14.29 10.42 5.76
N SER A 129 15.24 11.26 6.19
CA SER A 129 15.77 12.36 5.37
C SER A 129 16.94 11.92 4.47
N ASN A 130 17.51 10.74 4.71
CA ASN A 130 18.73 10.25 4.06
C ASN A 130 18.48 8.89 3.39
N PRO A 131 17.53 8.75 2.44
CA PRO A 131 17.25 7.47 1.79
C PRO A 131 18.44 7.00 0.94
N LEU A 132 18.66 5.69 0.86
CA LEU A 132 19.65 5.08 -0.03
C LEU A 132 18.94 4.30 -1.14
N ASP A 133 19.52 4.31 -2.34
CA ASP A 133 18.94 3.64 -3.51
C ASP A 133 18.94 2.10 -3.36
N ASN A 134 19.75 1.56 -2.46
CA ASN A 134 19.89 0.13 -2.15
C ASN A 134 19.31 -0.24 -0.78
N ASP A 135 18.45 0.59 -0.20
CA ASP A 135 17.73 0.25 1.03
C ASP A 135 16.93 -1.05 0.84
N THR A 136 17.17 -2.05 1.71
CA THR A 136 16.50 -3.36 1.63
C THR A 136 15.29 -3.42 2.55
N LEU A 137 14.35 -4.30 2.22
CA LEU A 137 13.20 -4.52 3.09
C LEU A 137 13.64 -5.06 4.46
N SER A 138 14.61 -5.97 4.47
CA SER A 138 15.15 -6.63 5.68
C SER A 138 15.88 -5.68 6.63
N SER A 139 16.48 -4.59 6.13
CA SER A 139 17.21 -3.63 6.97
C SER A 139 16.30 -2.56 7.57
N ILE A 140 15.06 -2.42 7.06
CA ILE A 140 14.12 -1.37 7.46
C ILE A 140 12.88 -1.95 8.14
N HIS A 141 12.18 -2.89 7.48
CA HIS A 141 10.90 -3.37 7.95
C HIS A 141 11.04 -4.22 9.22
N GLY A 142 10.38 -3.79 10.29
CA GLY A 142 10.52 -4.38 11.63
C GLY A 142 11.84 -4.08 12.33
N VAL A 143 12.75 -3.33 11.69
CA VAL A 143 14.07 -2.96 12.21
C VAL A 143 14.11 -1.50 12.63
N TRP A 144 13.67 -0.58 11.76
CA TRP A 144 13.46 0.82 12.13
C TRP A 144 12.29 0.92 13.11
N ASN A 145 12.48 1.70 14.17
CA ASN A 145 11.53 1.85 15.27
C ASN A 145 11.11 3.31 15.46
N GLU A 146 10.11 3.56 16.29
CA GLU A 146 9.58 4.91 16.53
C GLU A 146 10.60 5.84 17.21
N GLN A 147 11.56 5.26 17.95
CA GLN A 147 12.60 6.00 18.68
C GLN A 147 13.77 6.43 17.78
N GLY A 148 13.86 5.93 16.55
CA GLY A 148 14.96 6.19 15.62
C GLY A 148 16.30 5.59 16.02
N THR A 149 16.29 4.58 16.88
CA THR A 149 17.49 3.85 17.31
C THR A 149 17.67 2.51 16.59
N GLY A 150 16.66 2.10 15.83
CA GLY A 150 16.65 0.83 15.10
C GLY A 150 17.51 0.86 13.84
N GLY A 151 18.05 -0.29 13.46
CA GLY A 151 18.85 -0.46 12.25
C GLY A 151 20.10 0.41 12.25
N ASP A 152 20.25 1.22 11.20
CA ASP A 152 21.38 2.15 11.01
C ASP A 152 21.09 3.57 11.52
N GLY A 153 19.97 3.79 12.22
CA GLY A 153 19.61 5.06 12.84
C GLY A 153 19.27 6.18 11.86
N ARG A 154 19.14 5.91 10.55
CA ARG A 154 18.80 6.95 9.56
C ARG A 154 17.32 7.29 9.49
N GLY A 155 16.45 6.47 10.07
CA GLY A 155 15.02 6.65 9.93
C GLY A 155 14.21 6.08 11.09
N ILE A 156 12.91 6.29 11.01
CA ILE A 156 11.95 5.96 12.05
C ILE A 156 10.74 5.24 11.48
N LEU A 157 10.09 4.43 12.31
CA LEU A 157 8.72 4.00 12.08
C LEU A 157 7.79 5.17 12.43
N LEU A 158 7.08 5.68 11.43
CA LEU A 158 6.15 6.79 11.59
C LEU A 158 4.76 6.29 12.04
N ALA A 159 4.29 5.19 11.44
CA ALA A 159 3.01 4.60 11.78
C ALA A 159 2.87 3.16 11.27
N VAL A 160 2.01 2.40 11.95
CA VAL A 160 1.44 1.13 11.46
C VAL A 160 -0.07 1.27 11.46
N ARG A 161 -0.76 0.97 10.35
CA ARG A 161 -2.23 0.94 10.29
C ARG A 161 -2.77 -0.18 9.44
N GLU A 162 -4.05 -0.51 9.64
CA GLU A 162 -4.75 -1.50 8.84
C GLU A 162 -4.82 -1.05 7.38
N PHE A 163 -4.67 -2.00 6.47
CA PHE A 163 -4.76 -1.74 5.03
C PHE A 163 -6.18 -1.37 4.61
N ASP A 164 -7.18 -2.02 5.21
CA ASP A 164 -8.60 -1.69 5.04
C ASP A 164 -9.11 -1.01 6.30
N ASP A 165 -9.68 0.18 6.16
CA ASP A 165 -10.25 0.98 7.25
C ASP A 165 -11.76 0.79 7.40
N GLY A 166 -12.33 -0.16 6.65
CA GLY A 166 -13.76 -0.47 6.69
C GLY A 166 -14.62 0.35 5.73
N ARG A 167 -14.03 1.25 4.93
CA ARG A 167 -14.78 2.16 4.05
C ARG A 167 -14.64 1.84 2.57
N CYS A 168 -13.48 1.32 2.17
CA CYS A 168 -13.18 1.04 0.77
C CYS A 168 -14.02 -0.13 0.25
N TYR A 169 -14.42 -0.10 -1.01
CA TYR A 169 -15.12 -1.23 -1.63
C TYR A 169 -14.87 -1.30 -3.13
N GLN A 170 -14.78 -2.53 -3.64
CA GLN A 170 -14.98 -2.84 -5.05
C GLN A 170 -16.46 -3.05 -5.28
N ILE A 171 -17.03 -2.54 -6.36
CA ILE A 171 -18.45 -2.78 -6.65
C ILE A 171 -18.61 -4.26 -7.02
N ASN A 172 -19.32 -5.01 -6.18
CA ASN A 172 -19.65 -6.42 -6.40
C ASN A 172 -20.93 -6.79 -5.65
N ASP A 173 -21.37 -8.04 -5.80
CA ASP A 173 -22.60 -8.54 -5.21
C ASP A 173 -22.48 -9.03 -3.75
N GLY A 174 -21.26 -9.06 -3.21
CA GLY A 174 -20.98 -9.46 -1.84
C GLY A 174 -21.60 -8.52 -0.81
N HIS A 175 -21.98 -9.06 0.36
CA HIS A 175 -22.66 -8.31 1.42
C HIS A 175 -21.84 -7.10 1.88
N ILE A 176 -20.54 -7.28 2.11
CA ILE A 176 -19.64 -6.19 2.58
C ILE A 176 -19.59 -5.05 1.56
N SER A 177 -19.51 -5.38 0.27
CA SER A 177 -19.51 -4.36 -0.79
C SER A 177 -20.83 -3.58 -0.82
N LYS A 178 -21.97 -4.28 -0.80
CA LYS A 178 -23.30 -3.65 -0.81
C LYS A 178 -23.51 -2.74 0.41
N GLU A 179 -23.10 -3.19 1.59
CA GLU A 179 -23.17 -2.39 2.82
C GLU A 179 -22.33 -1.11 2.71
N ARG A 180 -21.07 -1.23 2.29
CA ARG A 180 -20.17 -0.07 2.15
C ARG A 180 -20.60 0.87 1.02
N GLN A 181 -21.17 0.36 -0.06
CA GLN A 181 -21.77 1.18 -1.14
C GLN A 181 -22.88 2.10 -0.61
N MET A 182 -23.72 1.60 0.30
CA MET A 182 -24.79 2.39 0.92
C MET A 182 -24.24 3.44 1.88
N LEU A 183 -23.23 3.10 2.69
CA LEU A 183 -22.69 3.98 3.74
C LEU A 183 -21.69 5.02 3.22
N TYR A 184 -20.92 4.66 2.18
CA TYR A 184 -19.77 5.43 1.70
C TYR A 184 -19.83 5.68 0.19
N HIS A 185 -21.03 5.98 -0.29
CA HIS A 185 -21.27 6.22 -1.71
C HIS A 185 -20.26 7.22 -2.31
N LYS A 186 -19.64 6.82 -3.42
CA LYS A 186 -18.65 7.62 -4.15
C LYS A 186 -19.02 7.76 -5.62
N ILE A 187 -18.91 8.98 -6.13
CA ILE A 187 -18.99 9.28 -7.56
C ILE A 187 -17.60 9.11 -8.21
N ALA A 188 -17.53 8.53 -9.41
CA ALA A 188 -16.28 8.43 -10.16
C ALA A 188 -15.64 9.82 -10.38
N MET A 189 -14.34 9.93 -10.18
CA MET A 189 -13.57 11.16 -10.38
C MET A 189 -12.16 10.81 -10.83
N ASP A 190 -11.85 11.11 -12.08
CA ASP A 190 -10.57 10.85 -12.74
C ASP A 190 -9.35 11.19 -11.84
N PRO A 191 -8.36 10.29 -11.66
CA PRO A 191 -8.22 8.94 -12.23
C PRO A 191 -8.92 7.80 -11.47
N GLN A 192 -9.78 8.13 -10.49
CA GLN A 192 -10.39 7.18 -9.58
C GLN A 192 -11.81 6.79 -10.06
N GLY A 193 -12.03 5.52 -10.39
CA GLY A 193 -13.32 4.97 -10.87
C GLY A 193 -14.49 5.07 -9.87
N ALA A 194 -15.68 4.54 -10.20
CA ALA A 194 -16.89 4.62 -9.35
C ALA A 194 -16.81 3.79 -8.06
N GLU A 195 -15.87 2.85 -7.98
CA GLU A 195 -15.54 2.13 -6.76
C GLU A 195 -15.02 3.11 -5.70
N SER A 196 -15.36 2.89 -4.42
CA SER A 196 -14.89 3.79 -3.36
C SER A 196 -13.42 3.60 -3.12
N LEU A 197 -12.65 4.43 -3.83
CA LEU A 197 -11.19 4.56 -3.74
C LEU A 197 -10.79 5.99 -3.31
N VAL A 198 -11.71 6.78 -2.73
CA VAL A 198 -11.54 8.23 -2.46
C VAL A 198 -12.33 8.62 -1.21
N PRO A 199 -12.06 9.78 -0.60
CA PRO A 199 -10.80 10.37 -0.19
C PRO A 199 -10.60 10.04 1.28
N LYS A 200 -9.36 9.78 1.68
CA LYS A 200 -8.99 9.67 3.08
C LYS A 200 -9.62 10.78 3.95
N ARG A 201 -10.47 10.46 4.94
CA ARG A 201 -10.07 10.03 6.29
C ARG A 201 -9.37 8.68 6.45
N CYS A 202 -9.27 7.84 5.43
CA CYS A 202 -8.41 6.66 5.40
C CYS A 202 -6.91 6.99 5.51
N GLY A 203 -6.49 8.21 5.83
CA GLY A 203 -5.11 8.58 6.11
C GLY A 203 -4.73 7.95 7.42
N THR A 204 -3.62 7.24 7.40
CA THR A 204 -2.73 7.31 8.54
C THR A 204 -2.31 8.78 8.67
N SER A 205 -3.13 9.56 9.35
CA SER A 205 -2.67 10.78 10.00
C SER A 205 -1.40 10.41 10.76
N LEU A 206 -0.29 11.03 10.34
CA LEU A 206 0.90 11.24 11.14
C LEU A 206 0.75 12.60 11.79
#